data_AF-A0A5D0H853-F1
#
_entry.id   AF-A0A5D0H853-F1
#
_cell.length_a   1.000
_cell.length_b   1.000
_cell.length_c   1.000
_cell.angle_alpha   90.00
_cell.angle_beta   90.00
_cell.angle_gamma   90.00
#
_symmetry.space_group_name_H-M   'P 1'
#
loop_
_entity.id
_entity.type
_entity.pdbx_description
1 polymer ?
#
loop_
_entity_poly.entity_id
_entity_poly.type
_entity_poly.pdbx_seq_one_letter_code
_entity_poly.pdbx_strand_id
1 'polypeptide(L)'
;YTVTVTDKSGCTSTLSVVINQSDEIIIDYTATEIACYGDNDASITINAITGGNAPYTITWSNLGTGNTQTNLSAGTYVITVTDATNCQKQATIVIDEAPLFRITPQVENISCFGENDGRIILNFEGGIAPVNLVWD
;
A
#
# COMPACT_ATOMS: atom_id res chain seq x y z
N TYR A 1 37.02 13.30 4.12
CA TYR A 1 38.38 12.70 4.15
C TYR A 1 39.40 13.80 4.29
N THR A 2 40.42 13.58 5.12
CA THR A 2 41.46 14.58 5.40
C THR A 2 42.81 13.97 5.07
N VAL A 3 43.56 14.64 4.19
CA VAL A 3 44.90 14.20 3.77
C VAL A 3 45.92 15.15 4.36
N THR A 4 46.88 14.60 5.10
CA THR A 4 48.04 15.32 5.61
C THR A 4 49.27 14.87 4.85
N VAL A 5 49.98 15.81 4.23
CA VAL A 5 51.25 15.56 3.57
C VAL A 5 52.35 16.16 4.42
N THR A 6 53.37 15.38 4.73
CA THR A 6 54.54 15.81 5.51
C THR A 6 55.79 15.65 4.66
N ASP A 7 56.59 16.72 4.55
CA ASP A 7 57.86 16.64 3.85
C ASP A 7 58.97 16.01 4.72
N LYS A 8 60.15 15.79 4.13
CA LYS A 8 61.30 15.21 4.83
C LYS A 8 61.82 16.09 5.98
N SER A 9 61.52 17.39 5.94
CA SER A 9 61.93 18.36 6.96
C SER A 9 60.92 18.45 8.11
N GLY A 10 59.78 17.76 8.02
CA GLY A 10 58.72 17.74 9.03
C GLY A 10 57.64 18.81 8.84
N CYS A 11 57.67 19.59 7.75
CA CYS A 11 56.62 20.55 7.43
C CYS A 11 55.37 19.81 6.95
N THR A 12 54.20 20.16 7.47
CA THR A 12 52.93 19.52 7.10
C THR A 12 51.99 20.47 6.35
N SER A 13 51.21 19.90 5.43
CA SER A 13 50.10 20.57 4.77
C SER A 13 48.87 19.65 4.79
N THR A 14 47.70 20.21 5.09
CA THR A 14 46.45 19.45 5.23
C THR A 14 45.43 19.91 4.21
N LEU A 15 44.83 18.96 3.49
CA LEU A 15 43.70 19.18 2.60
C LEU A 15 42.49 18.39 3.11
N SER A 16 41.35 19.06 3.22
CA SER A 16 40.07 18.42 3.55
C SER A 16 39.21 18.30 2.29
N VAL A 17 38.68 17.10 2.04
CA VAL A 17 37.74 16.78 0.96
C VAL A 17 36.43 16.30 1.59
N VAL A 18 35.32 16.92 1.23
CA VAL A 18 33.97 16.50 1.64
C VAL A 18 33.36 15.67 0.53
N ILE A 19 32.82 14.49 0.88
CA ILE A 19 31.99 13.69 -0.04
C ILE A 19 30.56 13.83 0.45
N ASN A 20 29.71 14.43 -0.37
CA ASN A 20 28.27 14.50 -0.08
C ASN A 20 27.61 13.20 -0.57
N GLN A 21 26.77 12.60 0.27
CA GLN A 21 25.89 11.53 -0.17
C GLN A 21 24.67 12.12 -0.90
N SER A 22 24.10 11.38 -1.85
CA SER A 22 22.85 11.79 -2.51
C SER A 22 21.69 11.70 -1.51
N ASP A 23 20.66 12.52 -1.71
CA ASP A 23 19.44 12.49 -0.90
C ASP A 23 18.77 11.12 -1.03
N GLU A 24 18.16 10.65 0.06
CA GLU A 24 17.42 9.38 0.04
C GLU A 24 16.17 9.49 -0.85
N ILE A 25 15.90 8.47 -1.66
CA ILE A 25 14.67 8.38 -2.45
C ILE A 25 13.49 8.14 -1.51
N ILE A 26 12.47 8.99 -1.60
CA ILE A 26 11.19 8.89 -0.91
C ILE A 26 10.09 8.67 -1.96
N ILE A 27 9.19 7.72 -1.69
CA ILE A 27 8.08 7.35 -2.56
C ILE A 27 6.78 7.76 -1.85
N ASP A 28 6.09 8.75 -2.40
CA ASP A 28 4.76 9.14 -1.95
C ASP A 28 3.70 8.49 -2.83
N TYR A 29 2.73 7.81 -2.21
CA TYR A 29 1.71 7.04 -2.92
C TYR A 29 0.39 7.02 -2.17
N THR A 30 -0.68 6.74 -2.90
CA THR A 30 -2.02 6.43 -2.38
C THR A 30 -2.45 5.04 -2.86
N ALA A 31 -3.27 4.37 -2.06
CA ALA A 31 -3.88 3.10 -2.41
C ALA A 31 -5.38 3.12 -2.10
N THR A 32 -6.17 2.42 -2.90
CA THR A 32 -7.58 2.14 -2.63
C THR A 32 -7.75 0.69 -2.20
N GLU A 33 -8.75 0.44 -1.36
CA GLU A 33 -9.12 -0.90 -0.92
C GLU A 33 -10.03 -1.59 -1.94
N ILE A 34 -10.25 -2.90 -1.76
CA ILE A 34 -11.21 -3.69 -2.55
C ILE A 34 -12.62 -3.42 -2.04
N ALA A 35 -13.59 -3.17 -2.93
CA ALA A 35 -14.94 -2.81 -2.52
C ALA A 35 -15.76 -4.00 -2.00
N CYS A 36 -15.70 -5.16 -2.67
CA CYS A 36 -16.43 -6.36 -2.26
C CYS A 36 -15.52 -7.59 -2.25
N TYR A 37 -15.84 -8.55 -1.39
CA TYR A 37 -15.08 -9.79 -1.30
C TYR A 37 -14.99 -10.47 -2.67
N GLY A 38 -13.75 -10.73 -3.12
CA GLY A 38 -13.46 -11.38 -4.40
C GLY A 38 -13.40 -10.44 -5.60
N ASP A 39 -13.65 -9.15 -5.42
CA ASP A 39 -13.38 -8.15 -6.45
C ASP A 39 -11.88 -7.87 -6.58
N ASN A 40 -11.54 -7.16 -7.64
CA ASN A 40 -10.18 -6.76 -7.92
C ASN A 40 -10.12 -5.28 -8.31
N ASP A 41 -10.90 -4.42 -7.66
CA ASP A 41 -11.05 -3.01 -8.03
C ASP A 41 -10.10 -2.06 -7.28
N ALA A 42 -9.16 -2.61 -6.49
CA ALA A 42 -8.15 -1.82 -5.82
C ALA A 42 -7.13 -1.21 -6.81
N SER A 43 -6.47 -0.15 -6.35
CA SER A 43 -5.48 0.59 -7.13
C SER A 43 -4.39 1.18 -6.25
N ILE A 44 -3.21 1.40 -6.83
CA ILE A 44 -2.11 2.10 -6.19
C ILE A 44 -1.58 3.14 -7.17
N THR A 45 -1.40 4.38 -6.71
CA THR A 45 -0.86 5.49 -7.51
C THR A 45 0.31 6.15 -6.78
N ILE A 46 1.45 6.26 -7.46
CA ILE A 46 2.60 7.04 -7.02
C ILE A 46 2.35 8.51 -7.36
N ASN A 47 2.23 9.34 -6.33
CA ASN A 47 1.95 10.78 -6.47
C ASN A 47 3.22 11.59 -6.71
N ALA A 48 4.30 11.24 -6.00
CA ALA A 48 5.58 11.91 -6.12
C ALA A 48 6.75 10.99 -5.74
N ILE A 49 7.92 11.28 -6.33
CA ILE A 49 9.20 10.71 -5.94
C ILE A 49 10.15 11.89 -5.69
N THR A 50 10.76 11.93 -4.51
CA THR A 50 11.71 12.98 -4.10
C THR A 50 13.03 12.39 -3.63
N GLY A 51 14.12 13.17 -3.68
CA GLY A 51 15.47 12.69 -3.39
C GLY A 51 16.04 11.79 -4.50
N GLY A 52 17.28 11.32 -4.36
CA GLY A 52 18.02 10.66 -5.43
C GLY A 52 18.23 11.54 -6.67
N ASN A 53 18.59 10.91 -7.79
CA ASN A 53 18.90 11.60 -9.05
C ASN A 53 17.92 11.21 -10.16
N ALA A 54 17.03 12.12 -10.54
CA ALA A 54 16.14 11.92 -11.69
C ALA A 54 16.93 11.74 -13.02
N PRO A 55 16.37 11.04 -14.03
CA PRO A 55 15.05 10.40 -14.07
C PRO A 55 14.95 9.11 -13.24
N TYR A 56 13.71 8.76 -12.86
CA TYR A 56 13.41 7.52 -12.13
C TYR A 56 12.79 6.47 -13.04
N THR A 57 13.15 5.20 -12.79
CA THR A 57 12.48 4.02 -13.34
C THR A 57 11.70 3.32 -12.24
N ILE A 58 10.43 3.01 -12.50
CA ILE A 58 9.52 2.40 -11.54
C ILE A 58 9.14 1.01 -12.05
N THR A 59 9.38 -0.01 -11.22
CA THR A 59 8.96 -1.39 -11.46
C THR A 59 8.16 -1.93 -10.28
N TRP A 60 7.37 -2.96 -10.55
CA TRP A 60 6.48 -3.59 -9.58
C TRP A 60 6.76 -5.09 -9.54
N SER A 61 6.77 -5.72 -8.36
CA SER A 61 7.19 -7.13 -8.16
C SER A 61 6.50 -8.14 -9.08
N ASN A 62 5.23 -7.95 -9.41
CA ASN A 62 4.43 -8.88 -10.22
C ASN A 62 3.61 -8.17 -11.32
N LEU A 63 3.93 -6.92 -11.61
CA LEU A 63 3.21 -6.10 -12.59
C LEU A 63 4.20 -5.53 -13.62
N GLY A 64 3.77 -4.51 -14.34
CA GLY A 64 4.61 -3.81 -15.32
C GLY A 64 5.41 -2.65 -14.70
N THR A 65 5.57 -1.62 -15.51
CA THR A 65 6.13 -0.32 -15.11
C THR A 65 5.03 0.73 -15.08
N GLY A 66 5.36 1.90 -14.53
CA GLY A 66 4.47 3.06 -14.50
C GLY A 66 4.01 3.45 -13.09
N ASN A 67 3.39 4.63 -13.01
CA ASN A 67 3.07 5.28 -11.73
C ASN A 67 1.79 4.72 -11.09
N THR A 68 0.88 4.19 -11.90
CA THR A 68 -0.43 3.72 -11.44
C THR A 68 -0.64 2.27 -11.84
N GLN A 69 -1.16 1.50 -10.90
CA GLN A 69 -1.64 0.15 -11.11
C GLN A 69 -3.10 0.08 -10.66
N THR A 70 -3.98 -0.47 -11.49
CA THR A 70 -5.40 -0.64 -11.22
C THR A 70 -5.78 -2.11 -11.40
N ASN A 71 -7.02 -2.45 -11.06
CA ASN A 71 -7.56 -3.80 -11.17
C ASN A 71 -6.80 -4.81 -10.28
N LEU A 72 -6.39 -4.37 -9.09
CA LEU A 72 -5.59 -5.15 -8.14
C LEU A 72 -6.48 -6.00 -7.22
N SER A 73 -6.08 -7.25 -7.02
CA SER A 73 -6.67 -8.15 -6.03
C SER A 73 -5.93 -8.06 -4.69
N ALA A 74 -6.41 -8.77 -3.68
CA ALA A 74 -5.73 -8.85 -2.40
C ALA A 74 -4.34 -9.46 -2.57
N GLY A 75 -3.35 -8.87 -1.92
CA GLY A 75 -1.96 -9.31 -2.04
C GLY A 75 -0.92 -8.25 -1.69
N THR A 76 0.33 -8.64 -1.88
CA THR A 76 1.50 -7.79 -1.59
C THR A 76 2.14 -7.30 -2.87
N TYR A 77 2.24 -5.98 -2.99
CA TYR A 77 2.83 -5.27 -4.11
C TYR A 77 4.10 -4.54 -3.66
N VAL A 78 5.20 -4.76 -4.36
CA VAL A 78 6.48 -4.10 -4.07
C VAL A 78 6.81 -3.15 -5.20
N ILE A 79 6.87 -1.86 -4.89
CA ILE A 79 7.39 -0.82 -5.78
C ILE A 79 8.90 -0.81 -5.65
N THR A 80 9.61 -0.84 -6.77
CA THR A 80 11.05 -0.55 -6.83
C THR A 80 11.26 0.70 -7.67
N VAL A 81 11.79 1.75 -7.05
CA VAL A 81 12.22 2.98 -7.72
C VAL A 81 13.74 2.92 -7.86
N THR A 82 14.21 3.04 -9.10
CA THR A 82 15.64 3.16 -9.44
C THR A 82 15.92 4.54 -10.01
N ASP A 83 16.91 5.23 -9.48
CA ASP A 83 17.32 6.55 -9.98
C ASP A 83 18.39 6.45 -11.10
N ALA A 84 18.78 7.58 -11.68
CA ALA A 84 19.75 7.66 -12.78
C ALA A 84 21.17 7.21 -12.40
N THR A 85 21.48 7.15 -11.10
CA THR A 85 22.75 6.66 -10.55
C THR A 85 22.69 5.20 -10.11
N ASN A 86 21.58 4.51 -10.39
CA ASN A 86 21.28 3.13 -9.98
C ASN A 86 21.09 2.93 -8.46
N CYS A 87 20.82 4.00 -7.72
CA CYS A 87 20.33 3.87 -6.36
C CYS A 87 18.89 3.38 -6.38
N GLN A 88 18.56 2.44 -5.48
CA GLN A 88 17.25 1.82 -5.41
C GLN A 88 16.57 2.05 -4.06
N LYS A 89 15.26 2.27 -4.12
CA LYS A 89 14.36 2.26 -2.97
C LYS A 89 13.18 1.35 -3.24
N GLN A 90 12.80 0.58 -2.23
CA GLN A 90 11.60 -0.25 -2.28
C GLN A 90 10.54 0.25 -1.30
N ALA A 91 9.28 0.13 -1.71
CA ALA A 91 8.12 0.29 -0.84
C ALA A 91 7.21 -0.93 -0.99
N THR A 92 6.77 -1.48 0.14
CA THR A 92 5.88 -2.65 0.19
C THR A 92 4.49 -2.20 0.60
N ILE A 93 3.50 -2.57 -0.20
CA ILE A 93 2.09 -2.24 -0.01
C ILE A 93 1.32 -3.55 0.08
N VAL A 94 0.46 -3.66 1.08
CA VAL A 94 -0.44 -4.79 1.26
C VAL A 94 -1.86 -4.29 1.00
N ILE A 95 -2.55 -4.96 0.09
CA ILE A 95 -3.99 -4.77 -0.13
C ILE A 95 -4.68 -5.98 0.49
N ASP A 96 -5.52 -5.71 1.50
CA ASP A 96 -6.31 -6.74 2.16
C ASP A 96 -7.58 -7.06 1.37
N GLU A 97 -8.03 -8.31 1.47
CA GLU A 97 -9.32 -8.74 0.92
C GLU A 97 -10.47 -8.10 1.71
N ALA A 98 -11.51 -7.67 1.00
CA ALA A 98 -12.69 -7.12 1.65
C ALA A 98 -13.40 -8.18 2.50
N PRO A 99 -13.98 -7.86 3.68
CA PRO A 99 -14.66 -8.86 4.50
C PRO A 99 -15.86 -9.48 3.77
N LEU A 100 -15.93 -10.81 3.78
CA LEU A 100 -17.06 -11.54 3.19
C LEU A 100 -18.36 -11.15 3.89
N PHE A 101 -19.32 -10.62 3.13
CA PHE A 101 -20.63 -10.25 3.66
C PHE A 101 -21.58 -11.45 3.71
N ARG A 102 -22.08 -11.80 4.90
CA ARG A 102 -22.98 -12.94 5.13
C ARG A 102 -24.20 -12.53 5.94
N ILE A 103 -25.34 -13.11 5.59
CA ILE A 103 -26.61 -12.97 6.32
C ILE A 103 -27.04 -14.33 6.80
N THR A 104 -27.33 -14.46 8.10
CA THR A 104 -27.86 -15.68 8.70
C THR A 104 -29.23 -15.38 9.31
N PRO A 105 -30.32 -15.94 8.76
CA PRO A 105 -31.64 -15.78 9.35
C PRO A 105 -31.81 -16.70 10.56
N GLN A 106 -32.48 -16.20 11.58
CA GLN A 106 -33.06 -16.98 12.67
C GLN A 106 -34.56 -16.77 12.66
N VAL A 107 -35.31 -17.86 12.51
CA VAL A 107 -36.76 -17.83 12.42
C VAL A 107 -37.35 -18.44 13.68
N GLU A 108 -38.25 -17.69 14.30
CA GLU A 108 -39.09 -18.18 15.38
C GLU A 108 -40.52 -18.31 14.86
N ASN A 109 -41.02 -19.55 14.86
CA ASN A 109 -42.37 -19.86 14.40
C ASN A 109 -43.43 -19.29 15.35
N ILE A 110 -44.61 -19.06 14.80
CA ILE A 110 -45.80 -18.71 15.57
C ILE A 110 -46.07 -19.83 16.59
N SER A 111 -46.33 -19.46 17.85
CA SER A 111 -46.46 -20.44 18.94
C SER A 111 -47.69 -21.33 18.83
N CYS A 112 -48.80 -20.82 18.27
CA CYS A 112 -50.08 -21.50 18.14
C CYS A 112 -50.93 -20.98 16.96
N PHE A 113 -51.94 -21.75 16.56
CA PHE A 113 -52.90 -21.33 15.52
C PHE A 113 -53.66 -20.06 15.95
N GLY A 114 -53.56 -19.00 15.14
CA GLY A 114 -54.23 -17.72 15.37
C GLY A 114 -53.40 -16.67 16.12
N GLU A 115 -52.22 -17.04 16.63
CA GLU A 115 -51.28 -16.10 17.23
C GLU A 115 -50.49 -15.32 16.17
N ASN A 116 -49.88 -14.20 16.57
CA ASN A 116 -49.07 -13.34 15.70
C ASN A 116 -47.70 -13.03 16.34
N ASP A 117 -47.07 -14.03 16.97
CA ASP A 117 -45.84 -13.88 17.75
C ASP A 117 -44.57 -14.43 17.06
N GLY A 118 -44.70 -14.93 15.83
CA GLY A 118 -43.56 -15.33 15.01
C GLY A 118 -42.66 -14.14 14.66
N ARG A 119 -41.35 -14.36 14.53
CA ARG A 119 -40.39 -13.32 14.14
C ARG A 119 -39.22 -13.87 13.35
N ILE A 120 -38.59 -12.98 12.57
CA ILE A 120 -37.32 -13.23 11.88
C ILE A 120 -36.28 -12.27 12.44
N ILE A 121 -35.14 -12.82 12.86
CA ILE A 121 -33.95 -12.07 13.28
C ILE A 121 -32.88 -12.30 12.23
N LEU A 122 -32.26 -11.22 11.73
CA LEU A 122 -31.14 -11.33 10.79
C LEU A 122 -29.84 -10.98 11.51
N ASN A 123 -28.89 -11.90 11.49
CA ASN A 123 -27.51 -11.65 11.91
C ASN A 123 -26.65 -11.42 10.67
N PHE A 124 -25.83 -10.38 10.68
CA PHE A 124 -24.93 -10.01 9.60
C PHE A 124 -23.48 -10.15 10.07
N GLU A 125 -22.61 -10.63 9.19
CA GLU A 125 -21.16 -10.66 9.39
C GLU A 125 -20.47 -10.06 8.16
N GLY A 126 -19.40 -9.29 8.37
CA GLY A 126 -18.63 -8.64 7.31
C GLY A 126 -19.37 -7.51 6.59
N GLY A 127 -18.98 -7.25 5.34
CA GLY A 127 -19.47 -6.10 4.55
C GLY A 127 -18.87 -4.76 4.98
N ILE A 128 -19.06 -3.75 4.14
CA ILE A 128 -18.62 -2.36 4.40
C ILE A 128 -19.84 -1.52 4.78
N ALA A 129 -19.74 -0.78 5.89
CA ALA A 129 -20.82 0.09 6.36
C ALA A 129 -20.95 1.36 5.49
N PRO A 130 -22.16 1.93 5.34
CA PRO A 130 -23.43 1.52 5.97
C PRO A 130 -24.20 0.45 5.18
N VAL A 131 -24.84 -0.48 5.89
CA VAL A 131 -25.71 -1.51 5.29
C VAL A 131 -27.16 -1.01 5.29
N ASN A 132 -27.85 -1.13 4.15
CA ASN A 132 -29.28 -0.83 4.03
C ASN A 132 -30.09 -2.13 4.00
N LEU A 133 -31.09 -2.24 4.87
CA LEU A 133 -31.98 -3.39 4.96
C LEU A 133 -33.38 -3.00 4.49
N VAL A 134 -33.87 -3.68 3.45
CA VAL A 134 -35.22 -3.52 2.91
C VAL A 134 -35.96 -4.84 3.04
N TRP A 135 -37.16 -4.82 3.61
CA TRP A 135 -38.09 -5.94 3.64
C TRP A 135 -39.16 -5.68 2.57
N ASP A 136 -39.33 -6.62 1.65
CA ASP A 136 -40.40 -6.61 0.63
C ASP A 136 -41.58 -7.51 1.04
#